data_AF-A0A7V2NQC1-F1
#
_entry.id   AF-A0A7V2NQC1-F1
#
_cell.length_a   1.000
_cell.length_b   1.000
_cell.length_c   1.000
_cell.angle_alpha   90.00
_cell.angle_beta   90.00
_cell.angle_gamma   90.00
#
_symmetry.space_group_name_H-M   'P 1'
#
loop_
_entity.id
_entity.type
_entity.pdbx_description
1 polymer ?
#
loop_
_entity_poly.entity_id
_entity_poly.type
_entity_poly.pdbx_seq_one_letter_code
_entity_poly.pdbx_strand_id
1 'polypeptide(L)'
;MAQTVARVDLSILIENIDLVRNRVPRGMKVLFAVKSDAYGHGIEEISRSAEAAGIDYLGVDTVDEGVKIRSAGIKLPILLLAPILPCEIDRALQSDLTPSIGDIDSARLIANRARGMGRRASVQVNVDTGMGRFGA
;
A
#
# COMPACT_ATOMS: atom_id res chain seq x y z
N MET A 1 -26.92 -13.74 10.96
CA MET A 1 -26.64 -12.52 10.16
C MET A 1 -26.63 -11.35 11.10
N ALA A 2 -25.67 -10.42 10.96
CA ALA A 2 -25.66 -9.20 11.76
C ALA A 2 -26.91 -8.36 11.45
N GLN A 3 -27.44 -7.68 12.46
CA GLN A 3 -28.66 -6.87 12.32
C GLN A 3 -28.44 -5.60 11.50
N THR A 4 -27.20 -5.07 11.50
CA THR A 4 -26.77 -3.90 10.73
C THR A 4 -25.62 -4.30 9.83
N VAL A 5 -25.68 -3.92 8.54
CA VAL A 5 -24.66 -4.23 7.53
C VAL A 5 -24.33 -3.00 6.70
N ALA A 6 -23.07 -2.88 6.27
CA ALA A 6 -22.66 -1.97 5.21
C ALA A 6 -22.69 -2.73 3.87
N ARG A 7 -23.30 -2.16 2.84
CA ARG A 7 -23.29 -2.71 1.48
C ARG A 7 -22.34 -1.88 0.62
N VAL A 8 -21.39 -2.56 0.00
CA VAL A 8 -20.39 -1.94 -0.86
C VAL A 8 -20.67 -2.38 -2.29
N ASP A 9 -20.84 -1.42 -3.19
CA ASP A 9 -21.05 -1.69 -4.62
C ASP A 9 -19.73 -1.60 -5.38
N LEU A 10 -19.23 -2.76 -5.81
CA LEU A 10 -17.97 -2.85 -6.54
C LEU A 10 -18.07 -2.30 -7.97
N SER A 11 -19.26 -2.20 -8.55
CA SER A 11 -19.41 -1.58 -9.88
C SER A 11 -19.11 -0.08 -9.82
N ILE A 12 -19.60 0.59 -8.78
CA ILE A 12 -19.34 2.02 -8.53
C ILE A 12 -17.85 2.27 -8.23
N LEU A 13 -17.18 1.36 -7.53
CA LEU A 13 -15.73 1.43 -7.34
C LEU A 13 -14.99 1.43 -8.68
N ILE A 14 -15.35 0.51 -9.59
CA ILE A 14 -14.70 0.37 -10.90
C ILE A 14 -14.94 1.64 -11.74
N GLU A 15 -16.17 2.15 -11.77
CA GLU A 15 -16.49 3.41 -12.44
C GLU A 15 -15.66 4.58 -11.89
N ASN A 16 -15.47 4.66 -10.57
CA ASN A 16 -14.64 5.69 -9.93
C ASN A 16 -13.16 5.55 -10.31
N ILE A 17 -12.64 4.33 -10.42
CA ILE A 17 -11.27 4.07 -10.88
C ILE A 17 -11.11 4.54 -12.33
N ASP A 18 -12.04 4.19 -13.22
CA ASP A 18 -12.02 4.61 -14.63
C ASP A 18 -12.09 6.14 -14.77
N LEU A 19 -12.91 6.79 -13.93
CA LEU A 19 -13.01 8.24 -13.84
C LEU A 19 -11.67 8.90 -13.48
N VAL A 20 -10.88 8.30 -12.58
CA VAL A 20 -9.53 8.80 -12.27
C VAL A 20 -8.58 8.52 -13.43
N ARG A 21 -8.65 7.32 -14.03
CA ARG A 21 -7.79 6.93 -15.15
C ARG A 21 -7.94 7.83 -16.36
N ASN A 22 -9.16 8.24 -16.68
CA ASN A 22 -9.43 9.14 -17.79
C ASN A 22 -9.00 10.59 -17.54
N ARG A 23 -8.66 10.95 -16.29
CA ARG A 23 -8.19 12.29 -15.92
C ARG A 23 -6.68 12.42 -15.84
N VAL A 24 -5.95 11.32 -15.75
CA VAL A 24 -4.48 11.32 -15.71
C VAL A 24 -3.90 11.10 -17.11
N PRO A 25 -2.68 11.60 -17.40
CA PRO A 25 -2.02 11.32 -18.67
C PRO A 25 -1.88 9.81 -18.92
N ARG A 26 -1.98 9.41 -20.19
CA ARG A 26 -1.76 8.02 -20.58
C ARG A 26 -0.38 7.54 -20.11
N GLY A 27 -0.35 6.38 -19.46
CA GLY A 27 0.87 5.78 -18.90
C GLY A 27 1.27 6.32 -17.51
N MET A 28 0.54 7.31 -16.97
CA MET A 28 0.69 7.71 -15.58
C MET A 28 0.18 6.59 -14.67
N LYS A 29 1.03 6.15 -13.73
CA LYS A 29 0.64 5.16 -12.74
C LYS A 29 -0.31 5.75 -11.71
N VAL A 30 -1.25 4.96 -11.21
CA VAL A 30 -2.15 5.34 -10.11
C VAL A 30 -1.93 4.39 -8.94
N LEU A 31 -1.70 4.99 -7.79
CA LEU A 31 -1.71 4.32 -6.50
C LEU A 31 -3.10 4.48 -5.88
N PHE A 32 -3.72 3.36 -5.54
CA PHE A 32 -5.02 3.33 -4.87
C PHE A 32 -4.82 3.08 -3.37
N ALA A 33 -5.15 4.07 -2.54
CA ALA A 33 -5.03 3.96 -1.09
C ALA A 33 -6.17 3.09 -0.54
N VAL A 34 -5.82 1.98 0.11
CA VAL A 34 -6.74 0.99 0.69
C VAL A 34 -6.50 0.79 2.18
N LYS A 35 -5.86 1.76 2.83
CA LYS A 35 -5.67 1.81 4.28
C LYS A 35 -6.97 1.86 5.08
N SER A 36 -6.86 1.58 6.37
CA SER A 36 -7.98 1.48 7.32
C SER A 36 -9.07 0.53 6.82
N ASP A 37 -8.68 -0.67 6.43
CA ASP A 37 -9.55 -1.69 5.82
C ASP A 37 -10.30 -1.19 4.57
N ALA A 38 -9.58 -0.57 3.64
CA ALA A 38 -10.13 0.16 2.50
C ALA A 38 -11.18 1.20 2.92
N TYR A 39 -10.83 2.04 3.89
CA TYR A 39 -11.73 3.06 4.45
C TYR A 39 -13.04 2.43 4.99
N GLY A 40 -12.94 1.22 5.56
CA GLY A 40 -14.06 0.45 6.10
C GLY A 40 -14.88 -0.34 5.07
N HIS A 41 -14.45 -0.39 3.80
CA HIS A 41 -15.18 -1.09 2.73
C HIS A 41 -14.74 -2.55 2.56
N GLY A 42 -13.73 -3.00 3.30
CA GLY A 42 -13.20 -4.38 3.24
C GLY A 42 -12.00 -4.47 2.32
N ILE A 43 -10.80 -4.58 2.90
CA ILE A 43 -9.55 -4.42 2.15
C ILE A 43 -9.31 -5.49 1.08
N GLU A 44 -9.76 -6.73 1.30
CA GLU A 44 -9.47 -7.84 0.39
C GLU A 44 -10.24 -7.73 -0.92
N GLU A 45 -11.57 -7.59 -0.84
CA GLU A 45 -12.44 -7.47 -2.03
C GLU A 45 -12.18 -6.16 -2.78
N ILE A 46 -12.03 -5.04 -2.06
CA ILE A 46 -11.69 -3.75 -2.69
C ILE A 46 -10.37 -3.84 -3.44
N SER A 47 -9.33 -4.41 -2.82
CA SER A 47 -8.01 -4.50 -3.46
C SER A 47 -8.02 -5.47 -4.65
N ARG A 48 -8.81 -6.56 -4.59
CA ARG A 48 -8.98 -7.50 -5.71
C ARG A 48 -9.71 -6.84 -6.88
N SER A 49 -10.78 -6.10 -6.61
CA SER A 49 -11.49 -5.34 -7.64
C SER A 49 -10.62 -4.25 -8.25
N ALA A 50 -9.83 -3.54 -7.44
CA ALA A 50 -8.89 -2.53 -7.91
C ALA A 50 -7.78 -3.14 -8.81
N GLU A 51 -7.23 -4.31 -8.47
CA GLU A 51 -6.28 -5.04 -9.31
C GLU A 51 -6.91 -5.44 -10.65
N ALA A 52 -8.14 -5.99 -10.63
CA ALA A 52 -8.86 -6.34 -11.85
C ALA A 52 -9.19 -5.12 -12.74
N ALA A 53 -9.42 -3.96 -12.12
CA ALA A 53 -9.64 -2.68 -12.82
C ALA A 53 -8.34 -2.01 -13.31
N GLY A 54 -7.17 -2.64 -13.10
CA GLY A 54 -5.89 -2.13 -13.63
C GLY A 54 -5.26 -1.00 -12.82
N ILE A 55 -5.45 -0.98 -11.50
CA ILE A 55 -4.62 -0.15 -10.60
C ILE A 55 -3.15 -0.60 -10.65
N ASP A 56 -2.20 0.34 -10.52
CA ASP A 56 -0.76 0.02 -10.62
C ASP A 56 -0.11 -0.28 -9.26
N TYR A 57 -0.60 0.35 -8.19
CA TYR A 57 -0.06 0.27 -6.83
C TYR A 57 -1.19 0.31 -5.80
N LEU A 58 -0.99 -0.34 -4.66
CA LEU A 58 -1.82 -0.17 -3.48
C LEU A 58 -1.06 0.60 -2.39
N GLY A 59 -1.76 1.43 -1.63
CA GLY A 59 -1.22 2.13 -0.46
C GLY A 59 -1.91 1.71 0.82
N VAL A 60 -1.15 1.30 1.83
CA VAL A 60 -1.64 0.92 3.17
C VAL A 60 -0.90 1.69 4.25
N ASP A 61 -1.47 1.81 5.45
CA ASP A 61 -0.79 2.49 6.57
C ASP A 61 0.02 1.50 7.42
N THR A 62 -0.35 0.22 7.44
CA THR A 62 0.28 -0.79 8.32
C THR A 62 0.79 -2.03 7.57
N VAL A 63 1.76 -2.74 8.19
CA VAL A 63 2.25 -4.02 7.67
C VAL A 63 1.16 -5.09 7.69
N ASP A 64 0.31 -5.12 8.72
CA ASP A 64 -0.76 -6.11 8.85
C ASP A 64 -1.79 -6.01 7.71
N GLU A 65 -2.13 -4.79 7.27
CA GLU A 65 -2.96 -4.57 6.09
C GLU A 65 -2.29 -5.12 4.82
N GLY A 66 -1.01 -4.85 4.62
CA GLY A 66 -0.25 -5.36 3.49
C GLY A 66 -0.17 -6.89 3.49
N VAL A 67 0.03 -7.51 4.65
CA VAL A 67 0.02 -8.97 4.84
C VAL A 67 -1.35 -9.56 4.49
N LYS A 68 -2.44 -8.91 4.92
CA LYS A 68 -3.81 -9.35 4.61
C LYS A 68 -4.07 -9.32 3.09
N ILE A 69 -3.67 -8.25 2.41
CA ILE A 69 -3.75 -8.15 0.94
C ILE A 69 -2.95 -9.27 0.25
N ARG A 70 -1.72 -9.54 0.72
CA ARG A 70 -0.87 -10.62 0.16
C ARG A 70 -1.49 -12.00 0.36
N SER A 71 -2.07 -12.23 1.53
CA SER A 71 -2.76 -13.49 1.85
C SER A 71 -3.99 -13.72 0.96
N ALA A 72 -4.63 -12.64 0.49
CA ALA A 72 -5.73 -12.69 -0.48
C ALA A 72 -5.28 -12.95 -1.94
N GLY A 73 -3.97 -13.10 -2.19
CA GLY A 73 -3.37 -13.48 -3.47
C GLY A 73 -3.06 -12.32 -4.43
N ILE A 74 -3.20 -11.07 -3.97
CA ILE A 74 -3.01 -9.86 -4.78
C ILE A 74 -1.52 -9.59 -4.98
N LYS A 75 -1.14 -9.28 -6.22
CA LYS A 75 0.27 -9.20 -6.67
C LYS A 75 0.74 -7.79 -6.96
N LEU A 76 -0.16 -6.80 -6.95
CA LEU A 76 0.22 -5.39 -7.09
C LEU A 76 1.32 -5.00 -6.09
N PRO A 77 2.27 -4.14 -6.47
CA PRO A 77 3.16 -3.48 -5.52
C PRO A 77 2.36 -2.76 -4.42
N ILE A 78 2.76 -2.95 -3.16
CA ILE A 78 2.12 -2.31 -2.00
C ILE A 78 3.12 -1.37 -1.34
N LEU A 79 2.72 -0.11 -1.19
CA LEU A 79 3.46 0.92 -0.49
C LEU A 79 2.91 1.09 0.93
N LEU A 80 3.81 1.10 1.93
CA LEU A 80 3.51 1.59 3.27
C LEU A 80 3.59 3.12 3.25
N LEU A 81 2.46 3.79 3.46
CA LEU A 81 2.35 5.25 3.41
C LEU A 81 2.90 5.91 4.68
N ALA A 82 2.87 5.20 5.80
CA ALA A 82 3.47 5.62 7.06
C ALA A 82 4.92 5.11 7.19
N PRO A 83 5.77 5.78 7.99
CA PRO A 83 7.09 5.28 8.35
C PRO A 83 6.99 3.90 9.02
N ILE A 84 7.87 2.99 8.62
CA ILE A 84 7.92 1.64 9.19
C ILE A 84 8.67 1.62 10.52
N LEU A 85 8.19 0.83 11.49
CA LEU A 85 8.91 0.62 12.75
C LEU A 85 10.05 -0.40 12.56
N PRO A 86 11.19 -0.25 13.25
CA PRO A 86 12.32 -1.21 13.16
C PRO A 86 11.94 -2.67 13.38
N CYS A 87 10.99 -2.95 14.27
CA CYS A 87 10.52 -4.30 14.58
C CYS A 87 9.65 -4.92 13.47
N GLU A 88 9.11 -4.11 12.56
CA GLU A 88 8.22 -4.56 11.49
C GLU A 88 8.94 -4.80 10.16
N ILE A 89 10.19 -4.34 10.03
CA ILE A 89 10.98 -4.40 8.78
C ILE A 89 11.03 -5.82 8.23
N ASP A 90 11.38 -6.80 9.05
CA ASP A 90 11.52 -8.18 8.60
C ASP A 90 10.18 -8.73 8.05
N ARG A 91 9.06 -8.40 8.70
CA ARG A 91 7.71 -8.79 8.25
C ARG A 91 7.34 -8.08 6.93
N ALA A 92 7.59 -6.78 6.83
CA ALA A 92 7.31 -6.02 5.61
C ALA A 92 8.11 -6.54 4.41
N LEU A 93 9.39 -6.87 4.62
CA LEU A 93 10.23 -7.46 3.59
C LEU A 93 9.71 -8.84 3.18
N GLN A 94 9.41 -9.72 4.13
CA GLN A 94 8.84 -11.06 3.84
C GLN A 94 7.55 -10.98 3.01
N SER A 95 6.71 -9.97 3.25
CA SER A 95 5.46 -9.74 2.53
C SER A 95 5.61 -8.89 1.26
N ASP A 96 6.83 -8.57 0.83
CA ASP A 96 7.10 -7.79 -0.37
C ASP A 96 6.37 -6.44 -0.40
N LEU A 97 6.43 -5.74 0.75
CA LEU A 97 5.94 -4.38 0.91
C LEU A 97 7.09 -3.40 0.66
N THR A 98 6.78 -2.23 0.11
CA THR A 98 7.72 -1.12 -0.10
C THR A 98 7.57 -0.14 1.07
N PRO A 99 8.56 0.00 1.97
CA PRO A 99 8.48 0.96 3.06
C PRO A 99 8.71 2.40 2.58
N SER A 100 7.98 3.34 3.17
CA SER A 100 8.34 4.77 3.10
C SER A 100 9.40 5.10 4.16
N ILE A 101 10.40 5.88 3.77
CA ILE A 101 11.50 6.33 4.63
C ILE A 101 11.65 7.85 4.61
N GLY A 102 12.01 8.44 5.75
CA GLY A 102 12.28 9.88 5.88
C GLY A 102 13.72 10.19 6.29
N ASP A 103 14.57 9.19 6.46
CA ASP A 103 15.93 9.37 6.96
C ASP A 103 16.87 8.26 6.48
N ILE A 104 18.18 8.54 6.53
CA ILE A 104 19.22 7.64 6.04
C ILE A 104 19.44 6.42 6.95
N ASP A 105 19.12 6.52 8.24
CA ASP A 105 19.35 5.44 9.19
C ASP A 105 18.31 4.33 9.03
N SER A 106 17.05 4.71 8.77
CA SER A 106 15.99 3.81 8.32
C SER A 106 16.37 3.09 7.02
N ALA A 107 16.92 3.81 6.03
CA ALA A 107 17.40 3.20 4.78
C ALA A 107 18.51 2.17 5.03
N ARG A 108 19.50 2.50 5.87
CA ARG A 108 20.60 1.60 6.24
C ARG A 108 20.09 0.36 6.97
N LEU A 109 19.16 0.54 7.90
CA LEU A 109 18.56 -0.55 8.66
C LEU A 109 17.82 -1.53 7.73
N ILE A 110 16.96 -1.02 6.84
CA ILE A 110 16.23 -1.84 5.86
C ILE A 110 17.22 -2.56 4.93
N ALA A 111 18.24 -1.87 4.43
CA ALA A 111 19.24 -2.46 3.54
C ALA A 111 20.03 -3.60 4.24
N ASN A 112 20.38 -3.43 5.51
CA ASN A 112 21.07 -4.47 6.29
C ASN A 112 20.17 -5.69 6.53
N ARG A 113 18.90 -5.48 6.90
CA ARG A 113 17.91 -6.56 7.06
C ARG A 113 17.68 -7.32 5.76
N ALA A 114 17.44 -6.61 4.66
CA ALA A 114 17.24 -7.22 3.35
C ALA A 114 18.45 -8.05 2.90
N ARG A 115 19.68 -7.53 3.10
CA ARG A 115 20.92 -8.26 2.81
C ARG A 115 21.03 -9.54 3.63
N GLY A 116 20.70 -9.49 4.92
CA GLY A 116 20.68 -10.67 5.79
C GLY A 116 19.70 -11.76 5.33
N MET A 117 18.65 -11.37 4.61
CA MET A 117 17.67 -12.27 3.99
C MET A 117 18.02 -12.70 2.56
N GLY A 118 19.16 -12.25 2.01
CA GLY A 118 19.53 -12.52 0.61
C GLY A 118 18.63 -11.81 -0.41
N ARG A 119 18.01 -10.68 -0.04
CA ARG A 119 17.05 -9.94 -0.87
C ARG A 119 17.50 -8.51 -1.10
N ARG A 120 16.92 -7.89 -2.13
CA ARG A 120 16.95 -6.44 -2.34
C ARG A 120 15.62 -5.85 -1.91
N ALA A 121 15.65 -4.81 -1.09
CA ALA A 121 14.46 -4.06 -0.70
C ALA A 121 14.26 -2.86 -1.64
N SER A 122 13.01 -2.62 -2.01
CA SER A 122 12.56 -1.34 -2.57
C SER A 122 12.09 -0.45 -1.42
N VAL A 123 12.38 0.85 -1.50
CA VAL A 123 11.91 1.86 -0.55
C VAL A 123 11.43 3.09 -1.31
N GLN A 124 10.55 3.88 -0.71
CA GLN A 124 10.16 5.19 -1.21
C GLN A 124 10.61 6.27 -0.24
N VAL A 125 11.32 7.29 -0.73
CA VAL A 125 11.70 8.45 0.09
C VAL A 125 10.49 9.37 0.18
N ASN A 126 10.05 9.64 1.41
CA ASN A 126 9.05 10.66 1.71
C ASN A 126 9.79 11.98 2.02
N VAL A 127 9.33 13.08 1.43
CA VAL A 127 9.93 14.41 1.58
C VAL A 127 8.87 15.32 2.19
N ASP A 128 9.19 15.95 3.31
CA ASP A 128 8.25 16.88 3.92
C ASP A 128 8.35 18.25 3.25
N THR A 129 7.32 18.60 2.48
CA THR A 129 7.23 19.89 1.80
C THR A 129 6.42 20.93 2.58
N GLY A 130 6.09 20.67 3.85
CA GLY A 130 5.39 21.59 4.75
C GLY A 130 4.20 21.02 5.52
N MET A 131 3.91 19.72 5.42
CA MET A 131 2.84 19.10 6.23
C MET A 131 3.27 18.91 7.69
N GLY A 132 4.58 18.77 7.96
CA GLY A 132 5.12 18.61 9.30
C GLY A 132 4.74 17.27 9.94
N ARG A 133 4.57 16.22 9.13
CA ARG A 133 4.07 14.91 9.60
C ARG A 133 5.10 13.80 9.47
N PHE A 134 5.54 13.54 8.25
CA PHE A 134 6.54 12.53 7.91
C PHE A 134 7.38 13.05 6.74
N GLY A 135 8.62 12.56 6.64
CA GLY A 135 9.52 12.85 5.52
C GLY A 135 10.85 13.41 6.00
N ALA A 136 11.81 13.42 5.08
CA ALA A 136 13.10 14.09 5.22
C ALA A 136 12.96 15.61 5.17
#